data_AF-A0A7C2Z7B5-F1
#
_entry.id   AF-A0A7C2Z7B5-F1
#
_cell.length_a   1.000
_cell.length_b   1.000
_cell.length_c   1.000
_cell.angle_alpha   90.00
_cell.angle_beta   90.00
_cell.angle_gamma   90.00
#
_symmetry.space_group_name_H-M   'P 1'
#
loop_
_entity.id
_entity.type
_entity.pdbx_description
1 polymer ?
#
loop_
_entity_poly.entity_id
_entity_poly.type
_entity_poly.pdbx_seq_one_letter_code
_entity_poly.pdbx_strand_id
1 'polypeptide(L)'
;MARRLGLNRTVVYTIAVVVVALVVGLVPVIYFYAPHPSHVTPTTTSTTSTTSSTTTTATTTTTTTSITTSTTTSATTSATSITASTSSTTTTSVSPVASLYQSLFSNPVGPITISPSEVNELQSYVPSNARVISSNNTIIFNGTDIEILVLAGPGNNYLSFQVFGLLNPTIEVPAGSVVKVIVLDVSVLPHSFGLTTKGPPYSSAPTPEQYPAPFPGSQMPSSILTNGLSPESSTVSGYVFEFNATTPGEYWYLCFVPGHAASGMYGKFIVYPGS
;
A
#
# COMPACT_ATOMS: atom_id res chain seq x y z
N MET A 1 33.16 -17.12 -64.60
CA MET A 1 31.78 -16.60 -64.61
C MET A 1 31.18 -16.77 -63.22
N ALA A 2 31.13 -15.72 -62.40
CA ALA A 2 30.58 -15.79 -61.04
C ALA A 2 29.11 -15.31 -61.08
N ARG A 3 28.15 -16.25 -61.00
CA ARG A 3 26.74 -15.93 -60.80
C ARG A 3 26.57 -15.44 -59.36
N ARG A 4 26.41 -14.14 -59.17
CA ARG A 4 25.84 -13.60 -57.92
C ARG A 4 24.37 -14.03 -57.88
N LEU A 5 24.01 -14.97 -57.00
CA LEU A 5 22.62 -15.22 -56.66
C LEU A 5 22.09 -13.98 -55.93
N GLY A 6 21.38 -13.11 -56.66
CA GLY A 6 20.62 -12.03 -56.05
C GLY A 6 19.41 -12.61 -55.33
N LEU A 7 19.53 -12.82 -54.02
CA LEU A 7 18.40 -13.19 -53.19
C LEU A 7 17.40 -12.01 -53.21
N ASN A 8 16.17 -12.29 -53.66
CA ASN A 8 15.13 -11.27 -53.80
C ASN A 8 14.92 -10.55 -52.45
N ARG A 9 14.92 -9.21 -52.45
CA ARG A 9 14.73 -8.38 -51.25
C ARG A 9 13.49 -8.80 -50.47
N THR A 10 12.41 -9.19 -51.14
CA THR A 10 11.19 -9.69 -50.50
C THR A 10 11.46 -10.97 -49.70
N VAL A 11 12.28 -11.89 -50.21
CA VAL A 11 12.65 -13.13 -49.50
C VAL A 11 13.52 -12.81 -48.28
N VAL A 12 14.44 -11.86 -48.41
CA VAL A 12 15.28 -11.40 -47.28
C VAL A 12 14.42 -10.78 -46.18
N TYR A 13 13.45 -9.94 -46.55
CA TYR A 13 12.53 -9.33 -45.59
C TYR A 13 11.62 -10.35 -44.91
N THR A 14 11.07 -11.31 -45.66
CA THR A 14 10.22 -12.35 -45.07
C THR A 14 11.01 -13.22 -44.09
N ILE A 15 12.24 -13.60 -44.42
CA ILE A 15 13.11 -14.35 -43.51
C ILE A 15 13.42 -13.52 -42.25
N ALA A 16 13.77 -12.25 -42.41
CA ALA A 16 14.07 -11.37 -41.28
C ALA A 16 12.86 -11.19 -40.34
N VAL A 17 11.66 -11.00 -40.88
CA VAL A 17 10.43 -10.85 -40.08
C VAL A 17 10.09 -12.15 -39.34
N VAL A 18 10.23 -13.31 -39.99
CA VAL A 18 10.00 -14.61 -39.34
C VAL A 18 11.01 -14.88 -38.24
N VAL A 19 12.29 -14.56 -38.45
CA VAL A 19 13.33 -14.71 -37.42
C VAL A 19 13.07 -13.78 -36.23
N VAL A 20 12.71 -12.52 -36.47
CA VAL A 20 12.36 -11.58 -35.38
C VAL A 20 11.11 -12.05 -34.62
N ALA A 21 10.08 -12.52 -35.32
CA ALA A 21 8.87 -13.05 -34.68
C ALA A 21 9.15 -14.30 -33.83
N LEU A 22 10.04 -15.20 -34.28
CA LEU A 22 10.46 -16.36 -33.49
C LEU A 22 11.29 -15.97 -32.27
N VAL A 23 12.21 -15.00 -32.40
CA VAL A 23 13.02 -14.52 -31.28
C VAL A 23 12.14 -13.80 -30.24
N VAL A 24 11.29 -12.87 -30.68
CA VAL A 24 10.40 -12.11 -29.78
C VAL A 24 9.32 -13.01 -29.17
N GLY A 25 8.83 -14.02 -29.90
CA GLY A 25 7.84 -14.97 -29.41
C GLY A 25 8.40 -16.02 -28.44
N LEU A 26 9.67 -16.40 -28.56
CA LEU A 26 10.30 -17.42 -27.69
C LEU A 26 10.96 -16.83 -26.44
N VAL A 27 11.43 -15.58 -26.45
CA VAL A 27 12.06 -14.95 -25.27
C VAL A 27 11.17 -14.94 -24.01
N PRO A 28 9.84 -14.69 -24.09
CA PRO A 28 8.97 -14.79 -22.93
C PRO A 28 8.85 -16.23 -22.40
N VAL A 29 8.82 -17.23 -23.29
CA VAL A 29 8.62 -18.64 -22.91
C VAL A 29 9.83 -19.19 -22.14
N ILE A 30 11.04 -18.75 -22.47
CA ILE A 30 12.26 -19.20 -21.78
C ILE A 30 12.40 -18.53 -20.40
N TYR A 31 11.93 -17.28 -20.25
CA TYR A 31 12.00 -16.56 -18.98
C TYR A 31 10.96 -17.06 -17.96
N PHE A 32 9.79 -17.54 -18.41
CA PHE A 32 8.75 -18.09 -17.53
C PHE A 32 8.89 -19.60 -17.21
N TYR A 33 9.84 -20.32 -17.84
CA TYR A 33 10.04 -21.76 -17.63
C TYR A 33 11.44 -22.15 -17.13
N ALA A 34 12.22 -21.21 -16.59
CA ALA A 34 13.41 -21.58 -15.83
C ALA A 34 13.00 -22.29 -14.52
N PRO A 35 13.44 -23.54 -14.25
CA PRO A 35 13.13 -24.21 -13.00
C PRO A 35 13.81 -23.45 -11.84
N HIS A 36 13.02 -22.99 -10.89
CA HIS A 36 13.56 -22.46 -9.63
C HIS A 36 14.34 -23.57 -8.90
N PRO A 37 15.57 -23.30 -8.42
CA PRO A 37 16.29 -24.26 -7.59
C PRO A 37 15.49 -24.54 -6.32
N SER A 38 15.19 -25.81 -6.09
CA SER A 38 14.48 -26.27 -4.89
C SER A 38 15.25 -25.86 -3.64
N HIS A 39 14.55 -25.15 -2.75
CA HIS A 39 15.05 -24.74 -1.45
C HIS A 39 15.45 -25.97 -0.63
N VAL A 40 16.74 -26.12 -0.34
CA VAL A 40 17.24 -27.20 0.51
C VAL A 40 16.83 -26.88 1.95
N THR A 41 16.01 -27.74 2.54
CA THR A 41 15.67 -27.69 3.98
C THR A 41 16.93 -28.01 4.80
N PRO A 42 17.38 -27.17 5.74
CA PRO A 42 18.48 -27.53 6.61
C PRO A 42 17.98 -28.47 7.72
N THR A 43 18.40 -29.73 7.64
CA THR A 43 18.33 -30.71 8.73
C THR A 43 19.19 -30.22 9.89
N THR A 44 18.58 -29.99 11.06
CA THR A 44 19.32 -29.65 12.28
C THR A 44 19.92 -30.92 12.87
N THR A 45 21.22 -31.13 12.68
CA THR A 45 22.02 -32.10 13.46
C THR A 45 22.65 -31.36 14.63
N SER A 46 22.31 -31.81 15.84
CA SER A 46 22.87 -31.34 17.11
C SER A 46 24.33 -31.75 17.25
N THR A 47 25.23 -30.76 17.37
CA THR A 47 26.59 -30.97 17.87
C THR A 47 26.90 -29.93 18.93
N THR A 48 27.11 -30.40 20.16
CA THR A 48 27.51 -29.64 21.33
C THR A 48 28.95 -29.13 21.17
N SER A 49 29.16 -27.82 21.28
CA SER A 49 30.48 -27.23 21.52
C SER A 49 30.37 -26.05 22.47
N THR A 50 30.92 -26.24 23.65
CA THR A 50 31.09 -25.28 24.75
C THR A 50 32.12 -24.22 24.36
N THR A 51 31.82 -22.93 24.40
CA THR A 51 32.83 -21.86 24.60
C THR A 51 32.20 -20.61 25.23
N SER A 52 33.00 -20.03 26.12
CA SER A 52 32.76 -19.05 27.18
C SER A 52 32.08 -17.71 26.79
N SER A 53 31.31 -17.21 27.75
CA SER A 53 30.64 -15.91 27.80
C SER A 53 31.59 -14.73 28.04
N THR A 54 31.37 -13.61 27.34
CA THR A 54 31.82 -12.29 27.79
C THR A 54 30.67 -11.30 27.56
N THR A 55 30.18 -10.73 28.67
CA THR A 55 29.06 -9.77 28.70
C THR A 55 29.59 -8.36 28.41
N THR A 56 28.97 -7.64 27.48
CA THR A 56 29.14 -6.18 27.36
C THR A 56 27.75 -5.54 27.28
N THR A 57 27.42 -4.78 28.31
CA THR A 57 26.17 -4.04 28.50
C THR A 57 26.16 -2.80 27.60
N ALA A 58 25.16 -2.64 26.74
CA ALA A 58 24.92 -1.42 25.98
C ALA A 58 23.72 -0.66 26.58
N THR A 59 23.97 0.56 27.04
CA THR A 59 22.98 1.52 27.55
C THR A 59 22.41 2.32 26.38
N THR A 60 21.08 2.32 26.19
CA THR A 60 20.39 3.20 25.23
C THR A 60 19.56 4.23 26.00
N THR A 61 19.91 5.50 25.85
CA THR A 61 19.19 6.64 26.44
C THR A 61 18.04 7.04 25.53
N THR A 62 16.80 7.04 26.02
CA THR A 62 15.61 7.52 25.29
C THR A 62 15.25 8.93 25.78
N THR A 63 15.10 9.88 24.85
CA THR A 63 14.68 11.26 25.14
C THR A 63 13.18 11.39 24.90
N THR A 64 12.42 11.73 25.94
CA THR A 64 10.96 11.96 25.90
C THR A 64 10.67 13.46 25.73
N THR A 65 9.85 13.83 24.74
CA THR A 65 9.31 15.19 24.61
C THR A 65 7.83 15.19 25.03
N SER A 66 7.48 16.03 26.00
CA SER A 66 6.11 16.20 26.53
C SER A 66 5.49 17.51 26.04
N ILE A 67 4.21 17.47 25.65
CA ILE A 67 3.39 18.64 25.31
C ILE A 67 2.35 18.83 26.42
N THR A 68 2.26 20.05 26.96
CA THR A 68 1.35 20.41 28.06
C THR A 68 0.16 21.18 27.53
N THR A 69 -1.06 20.80 27.89
CA THR A 69 -2.26 21.64 27.74
C THR A 69 -3.05 21.60 29.04
N SER A 70 -3.34 22.76 29.61
CA SER A 70 -4.04 22.93 30.88
C SER A 70 -5.39 23.63 30.68
N THR A 71 -6.45 23.02 31.17
CA THR A 71 -7.80 23.61 31.26
C THR A 71 -8.21 23.73 32.72
N THR A 72 -8.56 24.94 33.15
CA THR A 72 -8.95 25.25 34.53
C THR A 72 -10.47 25.42 34.60
N THR A 73 -11.15 24.68 35.46
CA THR A 73 -12.56 24.94 35.82
C THR A 73 -12.63 25.31 37.30
N SER A 74 -13.19 26.46 37.62
CA SER A 74 -13.33 26.96 39.00
C SER A 74 -14.76 26.76 39.51
N ALA A 75 -14.89 26.18 40.71
CA ALA A 75 -16.10 26.24 41.51
C ALA A 75 -15.74 26.59 42.96
N THR A 76 -16.46 27.57 43.51
CA THR A 76 -16.28 28.16 44.84
C THR A 76 -17.19 27.47 45.84
N THR A 77 -16.64 26.94 46.95
CA THR A 77 -17.32 26.90 48.27
C THR A 77 -16.32 26.59 49.39
N SER A 78 -16.51 27.28 50.50
CA SER A 78 -15.73 27.26 51.74
C SER A 78 -15.91 25.97 52.54
N ALA A 79 -14.81 25.30 52.92
CA ALA A 79 -14.63 24.60 54.20
C ALA A 79 -13.22 23.97 54.26
N THR A 80 -12.60 24.06 55.43
CA THR A 80 -11.30 23.49 55.78
C THR A 80 -11.30 21.97 55.66
N SER A 81 -10.60 21.44 54.67
CA SER A 81 -10.06 20.08 54.66
C SER A 81 -8.82 20.05 53.78
N ILE A 82 -7.70 19.62 54.34
CA ILE A 82 -6.44 19.39 53.61
C ILE A 82 -6.67 18.13 52.76
N THR A 83 -7.28 18.30 51.59
CA THR A 83 -7.44 17.23 50.61
C THR A 83 -6.14 17.17 49.80
N ALA A 84 -5.36 16.11 50.00
CA ALA A 84 -4.28 15.78 49.09
C ALA A 84 -4.91 15.52 47.71
N SER A 85 -4.76 16.48 46.80
CA SER A 85 -5.16 16.33 45.41
C SER A 85 -4.25 15.29 44.76
N THR A 86 -4.69 14.03 44.74
CA THR A 86 -4.10 13.02 43.86
C THR A 86 -4.54 13.35 42.44
N SER A 87 -3.74 14.17 41.75
CA SER A 87 -3.82 14.31 40.31
C SER A 87 -3.40 12.98 39.69
N SER A 88 -4.38 12.14 39.37
CA SER A 88 -4.16 10.98 38.53
C SER A 88 -3.96 11.45 37.10
N THR A 89 -2.72 11.72 36.72
CA THR A 89 -2.35 11.91 35.32
C THR A 89 -2.41 10.54 34.64
N THR A 90 -3.50 10.28 33.93
CA THR A 90 -3.54 9.16 32.98
C THR A 90 -2.70 9.54 31.77
N THR A 91 -1.41 9.23 31.82
CA THR A 91 -0.54 9.29 30.64
C THR A 91 -0.84 8.07 29.78
N THR A 92 -1.69 8.22 28.77
CA THR A 92 -1.84 7.18 27.74
C THR A 92 -0.59 7.23 26.87
N SER A 93 0.35 6.31 27.08
CA SER A 93 1.50 6.15 26.19
C SER A 93 1.02 5.69 24.81
N VAL A 94 1.06 6.56 23.81
CA VAL A 94 0.79 6.20 22.41
C VAL A 94 2.03 5.50 21.85
N SER A 95 1.84 4.34 21.21
CA SER A 95 2.94 3.57 20.59
C SER A 95 3.62 4.40 19.49
N PRO A 96 4.96 4.33 19.33
CA PRO A 96 5.67 5.08 18.29
C PRO A 96 5.09 4.92 16.87
N VAL A 97 4.70 3.69 16.50
CA VAL A 97 4.10 3.41 15.18
C VAL A 97 2.73 4.08 15.01
N ALA A 98 1.94 4.22 16.09
CA ALA A 98 0.65 4.91 16.04
C ALA A 98 0.85 6.42 15.84
N SER A 99 1.88 7.00 16.47
CA SER A 99 2.27 8.39 16.25
C SER A 99 2.76 8.63 14.83
N LEU A 100 3.57 7.72 14.27
CA LEU A 100 4.02 7.77 12.89
C LEU A 100 2.84 7.72 11.91
N TYR A 101 1.91 6.78 12.13
CA TYR A 101 0.69 6.65 11.33
C TYR A 101 -0.12 7.96 11.36
N GLN A 102 -0.41 8.50 12.54
CA GLN A 102 -1.17 9.74 12.66
C GLN A 102 -0.48 10.94 12.03
N SER A 103 0.85 11.03 12.17
CA SER A 103 1.67 12.04 11.50
C SER A 103 1.54 11.94 9.98
N LEU A 104 1.60 10.71 9.44
CA LEU A 104 1.45 10.46 8.01
C LEU A 104 0.07 10.92 7.50
N PHE A 105 -1.00 10.59 8.23
CA PHE A 105 -2.37 11.03 7.87
C PHE A 105 -2.66 12.49 8.19
N SER A 106 -1.76 13.22 8.85
CA SER A 106 -1.86 14.68 9.00
C SER A 106 -1.40 15.44 7.75
N ASN A 107 -0.74 14.77 6.78
CA ASN A 107 -0.34 15.39 5.52
C ASN A 107 -1.56 15.85 4.70
N PRO A 108 -1.49 17.00 4.01
CA PRO A 108 -2.54 17.41 3.09
C PRO A 108 -2.62 16.48 1.88
N VAL A 109 -3.73 16.56 1.13
CA VAL A 109 -3.85 15.92 -0.19
C VAL A 109 -2.70 16.36 -1.09
N GLY A 110 -2.02 15.40 -1.71
CA GLY A 110 -0.85 15.67 -2.54
C GLY A 110 0.22 14.58 -2.49
N PRO A 111 1.33 14.80 -3.22
CA PRO A 111 2.46 13.88 -3.20
C PRO A 111 3.18 13.94 -1.85
N ILE A 112 3.66 12.78 -1.41
CA ILE A 112 4.50 12.63 -0.22
C ILE A 112 5.68 11.71 -0.52
N THR A 113 6.69 11.75 0.34
CA THR A 113 7.81 10.81 0.34
C THR A 113 8.05 10.32 1.75
N ILE A 114 8.39 9.05 1.89
CA ILE A 114 8.64 8.42 3.19
C ILE A 114 9.86 7.48 3.08
N SER A 115 10.56 7.24 4.19
CA SER A 115 11.69 6.32 4.20
C SER A 115 11.22 4.85 4.14
N PRO A 116 11.99 3.94 3.52
CA PRO A 116 11.68 2.50 3.55
C PRO A 116 11.57 1.93 4.98
N SER A 117 12.34 2.46 5.94
CA SER A 117 12.26 2.06 7.35
C SER A 117 10.91 2.40 7.99
N GLU A 118 10.37 3.59 7.72
CA GLU A 118 9.05 3.97 8.24
C GLU A 118 7.94 3.12 7.62
N VAL A 119 8.05 2.76 6.33
CA VAL A 119 7.12 1.82 5.69
C VAL A 119 7.13 0.46 6.38
N ASN A 120 8.32 -0.06 6.72
CA ASN A 120 8.46 -1.32 7.44
C ASN A 120 7.81 -1.28 8.84
N GLU A 121 7.83 -0.12 9.50
CA GLU A 121 7.12 0.06 10.78
C GLU A 121 5.59 0.09 10.57
N LEU A 122 5.12 0.71 9.49
CA LEU A 122 3.69 0.93 9.22
C LEU A 122 2.97 -0.27 8.62
N GLN A 123 3.66 -1.16 7.89
CA GLN A 123 3.02 -2.19 7.06
C GLN A 123 2.09 -3.15 7.82
N SER A 124 2.29 -3.33 9.13
CA SER A 124 1.47 -4.18 10.01
C SER A 124 0.59 -3.40 10.98
N TYR A 125 0.66 -2.06 10.97
CA TYR A 125 -0.18 -1.24 11.83
C TYR A 125 -1.61 -1.23 11.33
N VAL A 126 -2.56 -1.51 12.22
CA VAL A 126 -4.00 -1.48 11.94
C VAL A 126 -4.63 -0.43 12.86
N PRO A 127 -5.31 0.61 12.32
CA PRO A 127 -5.97 1.60 13.14
C PRO A 127 -7.14 0.97 13.92
N SER A 128 -7.49 1.56 15.06
CA SER A 128 -8.46 0.98 16.01
C SER A 128 -9.87 0.82 15.44
N ASN A 129 -10.23 1.60 14.42
CA ASN A 129 -11.52 1.53 13.74
C ASN A 129 -11.54 0.58 12.53
N ALA A 130 -10.44 -0.13 12.25
CA ALA A 130 -10.37 -1.15 11.21
C ALA A 130 -10.37 -2.56 11.80
N ARG A 131 -11.14 -3.46 11.20
CA ARG A 131 -11.18 -4.89 11.53
C ARG A 131 -10.76 -5.70 10.31
N VAL A 132 -9.60 -6.35 10.41
CA VAL A 132 -9.08 -7.26 9.38
C VAL A 132 -9.69 -8.65 9.55
N ILE A 133 -10.26 -9.18 8.48
CA ILE A 133 -10.88 -10.51 8.40
C ILE A 133 -10.14 -11.31 7.33
N SER A 134 -9.06 -11.97 7.74
CA SER A 134 -8.20 -12.71 6.79
C SER A 134 -8.92 -13.91 6.14
N SER A 135 -9.93 -14.50 6.80
CA SER A 135 -10.63 -15.69 6.30
C SER A 135 -11.46 -15.45 5.04
N ASN A 136 -11.88 -14.21 4.77
CA ASN A 136 -12.60 -13.82 3.55
C ASN A 136 -11.97 -12.62 2.85
N ASN A 137 -10.69 -12.34 3.12
CA ASN A 137 -9.92 -11.25 2.52
C ASN A 137 -10.61 -9.88 2.59
N THR A 138 -11.16 -9.51 3.76
CA THR A 138 -11.96 -8.29 3.94
C THR A 138 -11.43 -7.43 5.09
N ILE A 139 -11.48 -6.11 4.93
CA ILE A 139 -11.20 -5.12 5.96
C ILE A 139 -12.45 -4.27 6.12
N ILE A 140 -13.02 -4.26 7.33
CA ILE A 140 -14.20 -3.46 7.65
C ILE A 140 -13.76 -2.28 8.52
N PHE A 141 -14.04 -1.07 8.05
CA PHE A 141 -13.85 0.16 8.81
C PHE A 141 -15.16 0.61 9.44
N ASN A 142 -15.07 1.27 10.60
CA ASN A 142 -16.20 1.90 11.28
C ASN A 142 -15.91 3.38 11.60
N GLY A 143 -16.95 4.16 11.85
CA GLY A 143 -16.84 5.59 12.19
C GLY A 143 -16.91 6.51 10.98
N THR A 144 -16.73 7.81 11.21
CA THR A 144 -16.86 8.86 10.20
C THR A 144 -15.56 9.20 9.49
N ASP A 145 -14.43 8.97 10.14
CA ASP A 145 -13.10 9.33 9.64
C ASP A 145 -12.30 8.05 9.41
N ILE A 146 -12.05 7.74 8.14
CA ILE A 146 -11.43 6.50 7.71
C ILE A 146 -10.08 6.79 7.09
N GLU A 147 -9.03 6.27 7.72
CA GLU A 147 -7.65 6.38 7.26
C GLU A 147 -7.19 5.02 6.70
N ILE A 148 -6.82 4.99 5.43
CA ILE A 148 -6.44 3.75 4.73
C ILE A 148 -5.01 3.88 4.19
N LEU A 149 -4.10 3.08 4.72
CA LEU A 149 -2.75 2.95 4.18
C LEU A 149 -2.70 1.79 3.18
N VAL A 150 -2.34 2.11 1.94
CA VAL A 150 -2.20 1.15 0.84
C VAL A 150 -0.75 1.09 0.42
N LEU A 151 -0.18 -0.12 0.39
CA LEU A 151 1.12 -0.37 -0.22
C LEU A 151 0.89 -0.93 -1.63
N ALA A 152 1.36 -0.22 -2.65
CA ALA A 152 1.25 -0.66 -4.04
C ALA A 152 2.50 -1.44 -4.45
N GLY A 153 2.29 -2.63 -5.00
CA GLY A 153 3.34 -3.54 -5.47
C GLY A 153 4.25 -4.09 -4.37
N PRO A 154 3.69 -4.71 -3.30
CA PRO A 154 4.49 -5.34 -2.25
C PRO A 154 5.43 -6.41 -2.82
N GLY A 155 6.57 -6.65 -2.16
CA GLY A 155 7.63 -7.54 -2.65
C GLY A 155 7.22 -9.00 -2.94
N ASN A 156 6.12 -9.47 -2.38
CA ASN A 156 5.58 -10.81 -2.65
C ASN A 156 4.64 -10.85 -3.89
N ASN A 157 4.16 -9.70 -4.37
CA ASN A 157 3.34 -9.58 -5.57
C ASN A 157 3.31 -8.11 -6.08
N TYR A 158 4.17 -7.80 -7.04
CA TYR A 158 4.27 -6.45 -7.62
C TYR A 158 2.99 -5.98 -8.33
N LEU A 159 2.07 -6.86 -8.73
CA LEU A 159 0.82 -6.49 -9.39
C LEU A 159 -0.37 -6.58 -8.44
N SER A 160 -0.18 -6.13 -7.19
CA SER A 160 -1.24 -6.12 -6.17
C SER A 160 -1.14 -4.89 -5.26
N PHE A 161 -2.22 -4.63 -4.55
CA PHE A 161 -2.25 -3.70 -3.43
C PHE A 161 -2.24 -4.49 -2.13
N GLN A 162 -1.40 -4.11 -1.17
CA GLN A 162 -1.46 -4.62 0.19
C GLN A 162 -2.09 -3.59 1.12
N VAL A 163 -3.09 -4.00 1.89
CA VAL A 163 -3.70 -3.19 2.95
C VAL A 163 -3.74 -4.05 4.20
N PHE A 164 -3.07 -3.59 5.27
CA PHE A 164 -3.02 -4.27 6.58
C PHE A 164 -2.72 -5.78 6.50
N GLY A 165 -1.75 -6.14 5.66
CA GLY A 165 -1.27 -7.52 5.46
C GLY A 165 -2.10 -8.38 4.51
N LEU A 166 -3.19 -7.86 3.92
CA LEU A 166 -3.99 -8.56 2.92
C LEU A 166 -3.68 -8.05 1.52
N LEU A 167 -3.62 -8.96 0.53
CA LEU A 167 -3.46 -8.61 -0.89
C LEU A 167 -4.82 -8.44 -1.57
N ASN A 168 -5.00 -7.32 -2.26
CA ASN A 168 -6.22 -6.92 -2.97
C ASN A 168 -7.50 -7.16 -2.13
N PRO A 169 -7.56 -6.77 -0.84
CA PRO A 169 -8.70 -7.08 0.01
C PRO A 169 -9.97 -6.35 -0.42
N THR A 170 -11.12 -6.90 -0.07
CA THR A 170 -12.35 -6.10 -0.03
C THR A 170 -12.22 -5.09 1.10
N ILE A 171 -12.45 -3.81 0.81
CA ILE A 171 -12.46 -2.73 1.80
C ILE A 171 -13.89 -2.27 1.98
N GLU A 172 -14.40 -2.29 3.20
CA GLU A 172 -15.75 -1.84 3.53
C GLU A 172 -15.71 -0.60 4.41
N VAL A 173 -16.45 0.45 4.02
CA VAL A 173 -16.58 1.70 4.78
C VAL A 173 -18.05 2.09 4.92
N PRO A 174 -18.45 2.79 6.00
CA PRO A 174 -19.82 3.24 6.17
C PRO A 174 -20.12 4.41 5.23
N ALA A 175 -21.35 4.46 4.71
CA ALA A 175 -21.83 5.61 3.96
C ALA A 175 -21.80 6.88 4.83
N GLY A 176 -21.33 7.98 4.24
CA GLY A 176 -21.16 9.26 4.91
C GLY A 176 -19.78 9.47 5.54
N SER A 177 -18.88 8.48 5.50
CA SER A 177 -17.51 8.68 5.99
C SER A 177 -16.66 9.57 5.07
N VAL A 178 -15.79 10.36 5.67
CA VAL A 178 -14.62 10.95 5.02
C VAL A 178 -13.53 9.88 4.95
N VAL A 179 -13.10 9.54 3.75
CA VAL A 179 -12.09 8.52 3.52
C VAL A 179 -10.82 9.20 3.02
N LYS A 180 -9.77 9.12 3.82
CA LYS A 180 -8.42 9.57 3.47
C LYS A 180 -7.56 8.36 3.18
N VAL A 181 -6.99 8.33 1.98
CA VAL A 181 -6.18 7.23 1.51
C VAL A 181 -4.76 7.72 1.26
N ILE A 182 -3.80 6.98 1.78
CA ILE A 182 -2.39 7.15 1.46
C ILE A 182 -1.95 5.92 0.71
N VAL A 183 -1.48 6.12 -0.52
CA VAL A 183 -0.87 5.07 -1.32
C VAL A 183 0.62 5.29 -1.34
N LEU A 184 1.37 4.27 -0.95
CA LEU A 184 2.82 4.24 -1.01
C LEU A 184 3.24 3.23 -2.06
N ASP A 185 4.01 3.66 -3.05
CA ASP A 185 4.56 2.77 -4.08
C ASP A 185 5.88 2.15 -3.59
N VAL A 186 5.80 0.88 -3.20
CA VAL A 186 6.89 0.11 -2.57
C VAL A 186 7.52 -0.89 -3.56
N SER A 187 7.38 -0.59 -4.86
CA SER A 187 7.73 -1.46 -5.96
C SER A 187 8.76 -0.82 -6.88
N VAL A 188 9.40 -1.67 -7.68
CA VAL A 188 10.23 -1.24 -8.82
C VAL A 188 9.41 -0.89 -10.07
N LEU A 189 8.11 -1.20 -10.06
CA LEU A 189 7.16 -0.82 -11.10
C LEU A 189 6.33 0.37 -10.64
N PRO A 190 5.97 1.31 -11.54
CA PRO A 190 5.13 2.43 -11.16
C PRO A 190 3.69 1.96 -10.96
N HIS A 191 3.05 2.41 -9.89
CA HIS A 191 1.68 2.07 -9.56
C HIS A 191 0.83 3.30 -9.30
N SER A 192 -0.44 3.19 -9.61
CA SER A 192 -1.45 4.21 -9.29
C SER A 192 -2.64 3.57 -8.59
N PHE A 193 -3.54 4.40 -8.08
CA PHE A 193 -4.75 3.95 -7.41
C PHE A 193 -5.90 4.89 -7.73
N GLY A 194 -7.05 4.31 -8.04
CA GLY A 194 -8.28 5.06 -8.18
C GLY A 194 -9.51 4.17 -8.08
N LEU A 195 -10.60 4.73 -7.58
CA LEU A 195 -11.90 4.04 -7.50
C LEU A 195 -12.69 4.20 -8.80
N THR A 196 -13.53 3.22 -9.11
CA THR A 196 -14.51 3.22 -10.20
C THR A 196 -15.77 2.44 -9.80
N THR A 197 -16.87 2.64 -10.53
CA THR A 197 -18.10 1.83 -10.40
C THR A 197 -18.07 0.54 -11.24
N LYS A 198 -17.13 0.42 -12.18
CA LYS A 198 -17.06 -0.72 -13.11
C LYS A 198 -16.12 -1.80 -12.58
N GLY A 199 -16.66 -2.99 -12.35
CA GLY A 199 -15.85 -4.16 -11.96
C GLY A 199 -15.03 -4.77 -13.11
N PRO A 200 -14.17 -5.76 -12.80
CA PRO A 200 -13.40 -6.51 -13.78
C PRO A 200 -14.29 -7.32 -14.75
N PRO A 201 -13.79 -7.70 -15.94
CA PRO A 201 -12.41 -7.53 -16.41
C PRO A 201 -12.09 -6.09 -16.85
N TYR A 202 -10.83 -5.69 -16.70
CA TYR A 202 -10.35 -4.35 -17.07
C TYR A 202 -9.63 -4.35 -18.42
N SER A 203 -9.70 -3.21 -19.12
CA SER A 203 -8.90 -2.92 -20.33
C SER A 203 -7.41 -3.09 -20.05
N SER A 204 -6.63 -3.48 -21.06
CA SER A 204 -5.16 -3.51 -20.98
C SER A 204 -4.57 -2.11 -20.84
N ALA A 205 -5.29 -1.06 -21.19
CA ALA A 205 -4.92 0.34 -20.95
C ALA A 205 -6.16 1.08 -20.42
N PRO A 206 -6.44 1.01 -19.11
CA PRO A 206 -7.58 1.70 -18.52
C PRO A 206 -7.35 3.21 -18.51
N THR A 207 -8.41 3.98 -18.75
CA THR A 207 -8.39 5.45 -18.74
C THR A 207 -9.44 6.00 -17.78
N PRO A 208 -9.24 7.20 -17.19
CA PRO A 208 -10.24 7.84 -16.33
C PRO A 208 -11.61 7.99 -17.02
N GLU A 209 -11.65 8.20 -18.34
CA GLU A 209 -12.88 8.33 -19.10
C GLU A 209 -13.63 6.99 -19.20
N GLN A 210 -12.90 5.89 -19.34
CA GLN A 210 -13.48 4.54 -19.34
C GLN A 210 -13.94 4.12 -17.94
N TYR A 211 -13.19 4.50 -16.91
CA TYR A 211 -13.39 4.11 -15.52
C TYR A 211 -13.47 5.36 -14.64
N PRO A 212 -14.58 6.12 -14.71
CA PRO A 212 -14.70 7.38 -14.00
C PRO A 212 -14.76 7.16 -12.49
N ALA A 213 -14.34 8.19 -11.75
CA ALA A 213 -14.37 8.23 -10.30
C ALA A 213 -15.83 8.18 -9.80
N PRO A 214 -16.18 7.32 -8.82
CA PRO A 214 -17.51 7.29 -8.24
C PRO A 214 -17.77 8.48 -7.31
N PHE A 215 -16.71 9.03 -6.71
CA PHE A 215 -16.78 10.18 -5.81
C PHE A 215 -15.74 11.23 -6.24
N PRO A 216 -16.04 12.53 -6.11
CA PRO A 216 -15.03 13.57 -6.26
C PRO A 216 -13.85 13.32 -5.34
N GLY A 217 -12.64 13.30 -5.91
CA GLY A 217 -11.39 13.05 -5.16
C GLY A 217 -11.02 11.57 -4.96
N SER A 218 -11.87 10.60 -5.36
CA SER A 218 -11.57 9.17 -5.15
C SER A 218 -10.62 8.55 -6.18
N GLN A 219 -9.88 9.37 -6.93
CA GLN A 219 -8.83 8.97 -7.84
C GLN A 219 -7.65 9.92 -7.67
N MET A 220 -6.42 9.42 -7.83
CA MET A 220 -5.26 10.29 -8.02
C MET A 220 -5.44 11.18 -9.25
N PRO A 221 -4.70 12.31 -9.35
CA PRO A 221 -4.69 13.14 -10.54
C PRO A 221 -4.38 12.33 -11.81
N SER A 222 -5.01 12.67 -12.93
CA SER A 222 -4.95 11.88 -14.17
C SER A 222 -3.52 11.58 -14.63
N SER A 223 -2.58 12.52 -14.44
CA SER A 223 -1.17 12.31 -14.78
C SER A 223 -0.48 11.23 -13.94
N ILE A 224 -0.84 11.09 -12.67
CA ILE A 224 -0.34 10.00 -11.81
C ILE A 224 -1.15 8.73 -12.07
N LEU A 225 -2.44 8.86 -12.37
CA LEU A 225 -3.31 7.70 -12.59
C LEU A 225 -2.78 6.84 -13.75
N THR A 226 -2.46 7.42 -14.89
CA THR A 226 -2.01 6.64 -16.06
C THR A 226 -0.51 6.34 -16.09
N ASN A 227 0.33 7.17 -15.45
CA ASN A 227 1.80 6.96 -15.44
C ASN A 227 2.30 6.20 -14.22
N GLY A 228 1.53 6.21 -13.13
CA GLY A 228 1.94 5.71 -11.81
C GLY A 228 2.76 6.72 -11.02
N LEU A 229 2.96 6.40 -9.75
CA LEU A 229 3.93 7.06 -8.88
C LEU A 229 5.34 6.68 -9.32
N SER A 230 6.32 7.51 -8.93
CA SER A 230 7.73 7.17 -9.16
C SER A 230 8.06 5.89 -8.40
N PRO A 231 8.64 4.87 -9.06
CA PRO A 231 9.03 3.63 -8.41
C PRO A 231 9.97 3.87 -7.22
N GLU A 232 9.97 2.94 -6.28
CA GLU A 232 10.84 3.00 -5.10
C GLU A 232 12.32 3.04 -5.51
N SER A 233 13.08 3.91 -4.86
CA SER A 233 14.53 3.99 -4.98
C SER A 233 15.17 4.17 -3.59
N SER A 234 15.78 5.32 -3.31
CA SER A 234 16.24 5.66 -1.95
C SER A 234 15.12 6.12 -1.02
N THR A 235 13.95 6.45 -1.58
CA THR A 235 12.73 6.86 -0.89
C THR A 235 11.53 6.15 -1.51
N VAL A 236 10.48 5.99 -0.71
CA VAL A 236 9.17 5.51 -1.17
C VAL A 236 8.32 6.72 -1.56
N SER A 237 7.82 6.71 -2.80
CA SER A 237 6.91 7.75 -3.29
C SER A 237 5.49 7.43 -2.87
N GLY A 238 4.73 8.45 -2.51
CA GLY A 238 3.33 8.28 -2.15
C GLY A 238 2.43 9.42 -2.61
N TYR A 239 1.13 9.20 -2.48
CA TYR A 239 0.12 10.22 -2.70
C TYR A 239 -1.01 10.08 -1.70
N VAL A 240 -1.41 11.22 -1.15
CA VAL A 240 -2.55 11.38 -0.25
C VAL A 240 -3.72 11.90 -1.06
N PHE A 241 -4.87 11.24 -0.99
CA PHE A 241 -6.12 11.76 -1.53
C PHE A 241 -7.28 11.49 -0.57
N GLU A 242 -8.36 12.24 -0.73
CA GLU A 242 -9.49 12.23 0.19
C GLU A 242 -10.80 12.36 -0.58
N PHE A 243 -11.84 11.66 -0.13
CA PHE A 243 -13.18 11.72 -0.71
C PHE A 243 -14.25 11.39 0.32
N ASN A 244 -15.50 11.77 0.01
CA ASN A 244 -16.67 11.42 0.82
C ASN A 244 -17.37 10.18 0.22
N ALA A 245 -17.47 9.10 1.00
CA ALA A 245 -18.14 7.87 0.59
C ALA A 245 -19.67 8.00 0.79
N THR A 246 -20.33 8.79 -0.04
CA THR A 246 -21.71 9.24 0.22
C THR A 246 -22.79 8.22 -0.13
N THR A 247 -22.55 7.36 -1.11
CA THR A 247 -23.59 6.50 -1.69
C THR A 247 -23.28 5.02 -1.42
N PRO A 248 -24.14 4.29 -0.68
CA PRO A 248 -23.99 2.86 -0.50
C PRO A 248 -23.91 2.13 -1.85
N GLY A 249 -23.03 1.13 -1.96
CA GLY A 249 -22.85 0.38 -3.19
C GLY A 249 -21.55 -0.41 -3.26
N GLU A 250 -21.44 -1.22 -4.30
CA GLU A 250 -20.18 -1.89 -4.68
C GLU A 250 -19.43 -1.00 -5.68
N TYR A 251 -18.17 -0.75 -5.37
CA TYR A 251 -17.18 -0.04 -6.17
C TYR A 251 -15.92 -0.90 -6.25
N TRP A 252 -14.95 -0.43 -7.03
CA TRP A 252 -13.70 -1.13 -7.24
C TRP A 252 -12.55 -0.14 -7.22
N TYR A 253 -11.41 -0.54 -6.68
CA TYR A 253 -10.16 0.19 -6.83
C TYR A 253 -9.22 -0.59 -7.74
N LEU A 254 -8.45 0.13 -8.56
CA LEU A 254 -7.54 -0.48 -9.52
C LEU A 254 -6.31 0.39 -9.79
N CYS A 255 -5.27 -0.26 -10.34
CA CYS A 255 -4.12 0.43 -10.92
C CYS A 255 -4.39 0.76 -12.39
N PHE A 256 -4.22 2.02 -12.76
CA PHE A 256 -4.48 2.50 -14.12
C PHE A 256 -3.26 2.42 -15.04
N VAL A 257 -2.09 2.06 -14.51
CA VAL A 257 -0.90 1.80 -15.32
C VAL A 257 -1.18 0.64 -16.29
N PRO A 258 -0.89 0.78 -17.59
CA PRO A 258 -1.24 -0.22 -18.59
C PRO A 258 -0.79 -1.64 -18.22
N GLY A 259 -1.70 -2.59 -18.38
CA GLY A 259 -1.51 -4.02 -18.10
C GLY A 259 -1.74 -4.43 -16.65
N HIS A 260 -1.63 -3.51 -15.68
CA HIS A 260 -1.63 -3.86 -14.25
C HIS A 260 -3.00 -4.38 -13.78
N ALA A 261 -4.08 -3.60 -13.96
CA ALA A 261 -5.43 -4.05 -13.59
C ALA A 261 -5.89 -5.28 -14.40
N ALA A 262 -5.57 -5.33 -15.70
CA ALA A 262 -5.87 -6.50 -16.54
C ALA A 262 -5.17 -7.78 -16.05
N SER A 263 -4.05 -7.64 -15.33
CA SER A 263 -3.28 -8.73 -14.73
C SER A 263 -3.65 -9.00 -13.25
N GLY A 264 -4.68 -8.35 -12.71
CA GLY A 264 -5.18 -8.63 -11.35
C GLY A 264 -4.91 -7.55 -10.30
N MET A 265 -4.35 -6.39 -10.66
CA MET A 265 -4.08 -5.29 -9.72
C MET A 265 -5.32 -4.44 -9.44
N TYR A 266 -6.29 -5.02 -8.73
CA TYR A 266 -7.54 -4.39 -8.32
C TYR A 266 -8.14 -5.09 -7.10
N GLY A 267 -9.08 -4.43 -6.43
CA GLY A 267 -9.91 -5.04 -5.40
C GLY A 267 -11.25 -4.33 -5.25
N LYS A 268 -12.11 -4.86 -4.38
CA LYS A 268 -13.46 -4.33 -4.13
C LYS A 268 -13.44 -3.25 -3.07
N PHE A 269 -14.26 -2.22 -3.28
CA PHE A 269 -14.54 -1.19 -2.29
C PHE A 269 -16.06 -1.13 -2.06
N ILE A 270 -16.52 -1.42 -0.85
CA ILE A 270 -17.93 -1.45 -0.52
C ILE A 270 -18.23 -0.26 0.38
N VAL A 271 -19.23 0.53 -0.01
CA VAL A 271 -19.84 1.51 0.88
C VAL A 271 -21.10 0.85 1.43
N TYR A 272 -21.12 0.49 2.71
CA TYR A 272 -22.30 -0.11 3.34
C TYR A 272 -23.20 0.97 3.96
N PRO A 273 -24.52 0.76 4.07
CA PRO A 273 -25.39 1.72 4.75
C PRO A 273 -24.91 1.97 6.18
N GLY A 274 -24.58 3.23 6.51
CA GLY A 274 -24.27 3.61 7.89
C GLY A 274 -25.46 3.34 8.81
N SER A 275 -25.19 2.89 10.03
CA SER A 275 -26.18 2.74 11.10
C SER A 275 -26.55 4.08 11.71
#